data_AF-J1L628-F1
#
_entry.id   AF-J1L628-F1
#
_cell.length_a   1.000
_cell.length_b   1.000
_cell.length_c   1.000
_cell.angle_alpha   90.00
_cell.angle_beta   90.00
_cell.angle_gamma   90.00
#
_symmetry.space_group_name_H-M   'P 1'
#
loop_
_entity.id
_entity.type
_entity.pdbx_description
1 polymer ?
#
loop_
_entity_poly.entity_id
_entity_poly.type
_entity_poly.pdbx_seq_one_letter_code
_entity_poly.pdbx_strand_id
1 'polypeptide(L)'
;MTIEEIRNEIDLLDSRIISLIAERQAIAGRMAHEKYLAGLPVRDEGRREALLDRVFNEAVEQNIDPVMVRRIFEILMDMSEERQHECIGEGNLP
;
A
#
# COMPACT_ATOMS: atom_id res chain seq x y z
N MET A 1 10.19 -29.73 11.22
CA MET A 1 9.47 -29.20 10.05
C MET A 1 10.19 -29.67 8.80
N THR A 2 9.44 -30.04 7.77
CA THR A 2 9.93 -30.35 6.42
C THR A 2 9.98 -29.07 5.58
N ILE A 3 10.69 -29.11 4.44
CA ILE A 3 10.69 -27.99 3.47
C ILE A 3 9.26 -27.67 3.01
N GLU A 4 8.43 -28.69 2.84
CA GLU A 4 7.06 -28.52 2.36
C GLU A 4 6.17 -27.82 3.40
N GLU A 5 6.35 -28.13 4.69
CA GLU A 5 5.64 -27.44 5.77
C GLU A 5 6.02 -25.94 5.81
N ILE A 6 7.30 -25.62 5.65
CA ILE A 6 7.77 -24.22 5.62
C ILE A 6 7.19 -23.48 4.39
N ARG A 7 7.15 -24.12 3.23
CA ARG A 7 6.55 -23.52 2.02
C ARG A 7 5.08 -23.22 2.20
N ASN A 8 4.32 -24.14 2.79
CA ASN A 8 2.91 -23.92 3.09
C ASN A 8 2.71 -22.73 4.06
N GLU A 9 3.60 -22.55 5.03
CA GLU A 9 3.55 -21.37 5.91
C GLU A 9 3.78 -20.05 5.14
N ILE A 10 4.71 -20.05 4.19
CA ILE A 10 4.96 -18.90 3.30
C ILE A 10 3.74 -18.63 2.42
N ASP A 11 3.17 -19.65 1.77
CA ASP A 11 2.02 -19.50 0.88
C ASP A 11 0.78 -18.92 1.61
N LEU A 12 0.59 -19.34 2.87
CA LEU A 12 -0.45 -18.79 3.74
C LEU A 12 -0.19 -17.32 4.10
N LEU A 13 1.07 -16.96 4.36
CA LEU A 13 1.46 -15.58 4.62
C LEU A 13 1.25 -14.71 3.37
N ASP A 14 1.66 -15.19 2.19
CA ASP A 14 1.51 -14.48 0.93
C ASP A 14 0.04 -14.23 0.59
N SER A 15 -0.83 -15.22 0.84
CA SER A 15 -2.29 -15.07 0.69
C SER A 15 -2.85 -13.98 1.62
N ARG A 16 -2.29 -13.83 2.83
CA ARG A 16 -2.66 -12.77 3.76
C ARG A 16 -2.13 -11.41 3.30
N ILE A 17 -0.92 -11.33 2.77
CA ILE A 17 -0.36 -10.11 2.19
C ILE A 17 -1.25 -9.61 1.05
N ILE A 18 -1.65 -10.48 0.12
CA ILE A 18 -2.56 -10.12 -0.98
C ILE A 18 -3.90 -9.57 -0.43
N SER A 19 -4.45 -10.21 0.60
CA SER A 19 -5.69 -9.78 1.24
C SER A 19 -5.56 -8.38 1.88
N LEU A 20 -4.43 -8.12 2.55
CA LEU A 20 -4.13 -6.81 3.15
C LEU A 20 -3.93 -5.72 2.09
N ILE A 21 -3.32 -6.05 0.95
CA ILE A 21 -3.18 -5.12 -0.18
C ILE A 21 -4.57 -4.76 -0.71
N ALA A 22 -5.44 -5.75 -0.92
CA ALA A 22 -6.81 -5.52 -1.38
C ALA A 22 -7.62 -4.64 -0.42
N GLU A 23 -7.51 -4.90 0.89
CA GLU A 23 -8.14 -4.06 1.91
C GLU A 23 -7.61 -2.62 1.86
N ARG A 24 -6.30 -2.43 1.73
CA ARG A 24 -5.69 -1.10 1.59
C ARG A 24 -6.23 -0.36 0.36
N GLN A 25 -6.45 -1.03 -0.76
CA GLN A 25 -7.03 -0.41 -1.96
C GLN A 25 -8.51 -0.04 -1.77
N ALA A 26 -9.29 -0.86 -1.05
CA ALA A 26 -10.66 -0.50 -0.69
C ALA A 26 -10.70 0.76 0.19
N ILE A 27 -9.76 0.90 1.13
CA ILE A 27 -9.60 2.11 1.95
C ILE A 27 -9.22 3.31 1.08
N ALA A 28 -8.30 3.15 0.12
CA ALA A 28 -7.93 4.22 -0.82
C ALA A 28 -9.13 4.71 -1.64
N GLY A 29 -10.01 3.81 -2.10
CA GLY A 29 -11.26 4.19 -2.76
C GLY A 29 -12.18 5.06 -1.87
N ARG A 30 -12.29 4.74 -0.58
CA ARG A 30 -13.03 5.60 0.38
C ARG A 30 -12.35 6.95 0.59
N MET A 31 -11.02 6.98 0.66
CA MET A 31 -10.24 8.22 0.77
C MET A 31 -10.48 9.16 -0.43
N ALA A 32 -10.66 8.60 -1.63
CA ALA A 32 -10.98 9.37 -2.84
C ALA A 32 -12.24 10.22 -2.65
N HIS A 33 -13.29 9.63 -2.08
CA HIS A 33 -14.56 10.31 -1.82
C HIS A 33 -14.40 11.46 -0.84
N GLU A 34 -13.70 11.23 0.28
CA GLU A 34 -13.47 12.26 1.31
C GLU A 34 -12.64 13.43 0.76
N LYS A 35 -11.59 13.14 -0.01
CA LYS A 35 -10.77 14.18 -0.66
C LYS A 35 -11.56 14.99 -1.67
N TYR A 36 -12.40 14.34 -2.47
CA TYR A 36 -13.28 15.02 -3.42
C TYR A 36 -14.23 15.99 -2.70
N LEU A 37 -14.90 15.55 -1.62
CA LEU A 37 -15.78 16.40 -0.82
C LEU A 37 -15.03 17.56 -0.16
N ALA A 38 -13.79 17.35 0.26
CA ALA A 38 -12.94 18.36 0.88
C ALA A 38 -12.23 19.28 -0.14
N GLY A 39 -12.34 19.03 -1.45
CA GLY A 39 -11.60 19.76 -2.49
C GLY A 39 -10.08 19.57 -2.42
N LEU A 40 -9.62 18.44 -1.88
CA LEU A 40 -8.21 18.11 -1.74
C LEU A 40 -7.70 17.26 -2.91
N PRO A 41 -6.43 17.43 -3.34
CA PRO A 41 -5.86 16.63 -4.41
C PRO A 41 -5.65 15.17 -3.97
N VAL A 42 -5.73 14.25 -4.94
CA VAL A 42 -5.37 12.83 -4.75
C VAL A 42 -3.93 12.70 -4.27
N ARG A 43 -3.02 13.47 -4.89
CA ARG A 43 -1.59 13.46 -4.58
C ARG A 43 -1.27 14.40 -3.41
N ASP A 44 -0.75 13.84 -2.32
CA ASP A 44 -0.29 14.54 -1.13
C ASP A 44 1.16 14.14 -0.82
N GLU A 45 2.10 15.00 -1.24
CA GLU A 45 3.55 14.75 -1.06
C GLU A 45 3.96 14.67 0.41
N GLY A 46 3.41 15.52 1.26
CA GLY A 46 3.73 15.53 2.68
C GLY A 46 3.29 14.23 3.37
N ARG A 47 2.10 13.72 3.00
CA ARG A 47 1.63 12.42 3.51
C ARG A 47 2.48 11.25 3.00
N ARG A 48 2.95 11.32 1.75
CA ARG A 48 3.81 10.31 1.13
C ARG A 48 5.15 10.23 1.84
N GLU A 49 5.86 11.35 1.99
CA GLU A 49 7.15 11.41 2.69
C GLU A 49 7.02 10.88 4.13
N ALA A 50 6.01 11.35 4.87
CA ALA A 50 5.76 10.89 6.23
C ALA A 50 5.45 9.38 6.32
N LEU A 51 4.80 8.79 5.30
CA LEU A 51 4.58 7.34 5.25
C LEU A 51 5.90 6.60 5.01
N LEU A 52 6.71 7.05 4.05
CA LEU A 52 7.99 6.42 3.72
C LEU A 52 8.98 6.45 4.88
N ASP A 53 9.07 7.57 5.59
CA ASP A 53 9.92 7.69 6.78
C ASP A 53 9.47 6.74 7.89
N ARG A 54 8.15 6.66 8.12
CA ARG A 54 7.59 5.75 9.13
C ARG A 54 7.90 4.30 8.82
N VAL A 55 7.65 3.82 7.60
CA VAL A 55 7.88 2.41 7.23
C VAL A 55 9.35 2.06 7.13
N PHE A 56 10.21 3.03 6.80
CA PHE A 56 11.66 2.87 6.86
C PHE A 56 12.10 2.59 8.30
N ASN A 57 11.66 3.41 9.26
CA ASN A 57 12.00 3.22 10.67
C ASN A 57 11.43 1.91 11.23
N GLU A 58 10.18 1.56 10.91
CA GLU A 58 9.59 0.28 11.30
C GLU A 58 10.39 -0.92 10.75
N ALA A 59 10.89 -0.83 9.51
CA ALA A 59 11.73 -1.87 8.93
C ALA A 59 13.09 -2.00 9.63
N VAL A 60 13.71 -0.87 10.02
CA VAL A 60 14.93 -0.86 10.84
C VAL A 60 14.70 -1.56 12.18
N GLU A 61 13.60 -1.25 12.88
CA GLU A 61 13.26 -1.86 14.16
C GLU A 61 13.03 -3.38 14.05
N GLN A 62 12.48 -3.84 12.92
CA GLN A 62 12.26 -5.25 12.62
C GLN A 62 13.52 -5.97 12.08
N ASN A 63 14.66 -5.28 11.96
CA ASN A 63 15.91 -5.81 11.40
C ASN A 63 15.76 -6.38 9.97
N ILE A 64 14.92 -5.76 9.14
CA ILE A 64 14.76 -6.08 7.71
C ILE A 64 15.26 -4.90 6.86
N ASP A 65 15.54 -5.13 5.57
CA ASP A 65 16.08 -4.09 4.67
C ASP A 65 15.07 -2.92 4.52
N PRO A 66 15.36 -1.74 5.09
CA PRO A 66 14.41 -0.64 5.10
C PRO A 66 14.27 0.02 3.73
N VAL A 67 15.26 -0.10 2.85
CA VAL A 67 15.20 0.41 1.48
C VAL A 67 14.25 -0.45 0.64
N MET A 68 14.25 -1.77 0.83
CA MET A 68 13.32 -2.66 0.13
C MET A 68 11.89 -2.50 0.63
N VAL A 69 11.68 -2.35 1.94
CA VAL A 69 10.34 -2.06 2.49
C VAL A 69 9.81 -0.74 1.95
N ARG A 70 10.64 0.31 1.91
CA ARG A 70 10.28 1.59 1.31
C ARG A 70 9.78 1.43 -0.13
N ARG A 71 10.48 0.67 -0.98
CA ARG A 71 10.08 0.40 -2.38
C ARG A 71 8.74 -0.31 -2.49
N ILE A 72 8.47 -1.28 -1.61
CA ILE A 72 7.16 -1.95 -1.56
C ILE A 72 6.05 -0.92 -1.26
N PHE A 73 6.29 -0.03 -0.29
CA PHE A 73 5.31 0.99 0.05
C PHE A 73 5.13 2.07 -1.03
N GLU A 74 6.18 2.40 -1.79
CA GLU A 74 6.09 3.26 -2.97
C GLU A 74 5.10 2.65 -3.98
N ILE A 75 5.26 1.36 -4.33
CA ILE A 75 4.32 0.64 -5.22
C ILE A 75 2.89 0.67 -4.65
N LEU A 76 2.70 0.39 -3.36
CA LEU A 76 1.37 0.40 -2.74
C LEU A 76 0.72 1.79 -2.78
N MET A 77 1.50 2.86 -2.64
CA MET A 77 0.99 4.23 -2.75
C MET A 77 0.57 4.56 -4.17
N ASP A 78 1.39 4.20 -5.16
CA ASP A 78 1.07 4.40 -6.58
C ASP A 78 -0.25 3.69 -6.93
N MET A 79 -0.41 2.42 -6.53
CA MET A 79 -1.68 1.68 -6.68
C MET A 79 -2.88 2.40 -6.05
N SER A 80 -2.66 3.04 -4.89
CA SER A 80 -3.74 3.74 -4.19
C SER A 80 -4.08 5.09 -4.78
N GLU A 81 -3.13 5.77 -5.41
CA GLU A 81 -3.41 6.98 -6.19
C GLU A 81 -4.19 6.65 -7.45
N GLU A 82 -3.78 5.62 -8.17
CA GLU A 82 -4.51 5.11 -9.35
C GLU A 82 -5.95 4.76 -8.98
N ARG A 83 -6.14 3.98 -7.91
CA ARG A 83 -7.47 3.64 -7.39
C ARG A 83 -8.31 4.86 -7.02
N GLN A 84 -7.69 5.89 -6.46
CA GLN A 84 -8.39 7.15 -6.14
C GLN A 84 -8.83 7.89 -7.39
N HIS A 85 -7.96 7.99 -8.41
CA HIS A 85 -8.28 8.62 -9.69
C HIS A 85 -9.44 7.92 -10.41
N GLU A 86 -9.44 6.58 -10.44
CA GLU A 86 -10.58 5.79 -10.94
C GLU A 86 -11.90 6.16 -10.25
N CYS A 87 -11.89 6.26 -8.93
CA CYS A 87 -13.08 6.55 -8.13
C CYS A 87 -13.69 7.93 -8.40
N ILE A 88 -12.87 8.92 -8.74
CA ILE A 88 -13.33 10.30 -9.02
C ILE A 88 -13.61 10.54 -10.50
N GLY A 89 -13.52 9.51 -11.35
CA GLY A 89 -13.78 9.60 -12.79
C GLY A 89 -12.63 10.17 -13.62
N GLU A 90 -11.43 10.25 -13.05
CA GLU A 90 -10.18 10.65 -13.72
C GLU A 90 -9.30 9.45 -14.14
N GLY A 91 -9.79 8.22 -13.92
CA GLY A 91 -9.02 7.01 -14.19
C GLY A 91 -8.91 6.69 -15.69
N ASN A 92 -7.68 6.44 -16.14
CA ASN A 92 -7.38 5.81 -17.41
C ASN A 92 -7.15 4.30 -17.19
N LEU A 93 -8.22 3.54 -17.02
CA LEU A 93 -8.18 2.09 -17.26
C LEU A 93 -9.18 1.76 -18.38
N PRO A 94 -8.86 0.83 -19.29
CA PRO A 94 -9.79 0.39 -20.33
C PRO A 94 -11.06 -0.26 -19.77
#